data_AF-V7AWD4-F1
#
_entry.id   AF-V7AWD4-F1
#
_cell.length_a   1.000
_cell.length_b   1.000
_cell.length_c   1.000
_cell.angle_alpha   90.00
_cell.angle_beta   90.00
_cell.angle_gamma   90.00
#
_symmetry.space_group_name_H-M   'P 1'
#
loop_
_entity.id
_entity.type
_entity.pdbx_description
1 polymer ?
#
loop_
_entity_poly.entity_id
_entity_poly.type
_entity_poly.pdbx_seq_one_letter_code
_entity_poly.pdbx_strand_id
1 'polypeptide(L)'
;MQLQLCSVFFTFSLGTRTHYFGRTILHGGAKYRATGRGFVVRHIKFAENYRLYSRSHFVKALEVALLLIVYIAYGYAEGGAVTYILVTLSSWFLVISWLFAPYIFNPSGFEWQKTVEDFDDWTSWLLYKGGVGVKGENSWESWWDEEQMHIQTLRGRILETILSARFFLFQYGIVYKLHLTGNDTSLAVYGFSWAVLVGIVLIFKIFTYSPKKSADFHLVLRFSQGVASIGLVTAVCLVVAFTSLSIADLFASILAFIPTGWGILSLAIAWRKIIWSLGLWDSVREFARMYDAGMGMIIFAPIAFLSWFPFISTFQSRLLFNQAFSRGLEISIILAGNKANVEA
;
A
#
# COMPACT_ATOMS: atom_id res chain seq x y z
N MET A 1 -3.81 -32.51 -5.20
CA MET A 1 -2.91 -31.35 -5.04
C MET A 1 -3.58 -30.02 -5.43
N GLN A 2 -4.32 -29.94 -6.56
CA GLN A 2 -4.99 -28.71 -6.98
C GLN A 2 -6.01 -28.15 -5.97
N LEU A 3 -6.72 -28.98 -5.20
CA LEU A 3 -7.74 -28.51 -4.25
C LEU A 3 -7.24 -27.68 -3.04
N GLN A 4 -5.95 -27.70 -2.71
CA GLN A 4 -5.47 -27.15 -1.41
C GLN A 4 -5.50 -25.61 -1.34
N LEU A 5 -5.14 -24.92 -2.42
CA LEU A 5 -5.13 -23.45 -2.47
C LEU A 5 -6.07 -22.89 -3.56
N CYS A 6 -6.98 -23.72 -4.09
CA CYS A 6 -7.97 -23.32 -5.10
C CYS A 6 -8.75 -22.08 -4.69
N SER A 7 -9.24 -22.03 -3.45
CA SER A 7 -10.04 -20.89 -2.97
C SER A 7 -9.25 -19.59 -2.92
N VAL A 8 -7.97 -19.66 -2.55
CA VAL A 8 -7.06 -18.50 -2.52
C VAL A 8 -6.79 -18.03 -3.95
N PHE A 9 -6.44 -18.95 -4.85
CA PHE A 9 -6.21 -18.66 -6.26
C PHE A 9 -7.45 -18.08 -6.95
N PHE A 10 -8.63 -18.68 -6.72
CA PHE A 10 -9.89 -18.23 -7.29
C PHE A 10 -10.22 -16.80 -6.84
N THR A 11 -10.14 -16.55 -5.53
CA THR A 11 -10.40 -15.24 -4.93
C THR A 11 -9.46 -14.17 -5.49
N PHE A 12 -8.18 -14.50 -5.64
CA PHE A 12 -7.18 -13.62 -6.25
C PHE A 12 -7.45 -13.37 -7.73
N SER A 13 -7.68 -14.42 -8.51
CA SER A 13 -7.98 -14.33 -9.95
C SER A 13 -9.22 -13.49 -10.24
N LEU A 14 -10.26 -13.62 -9.40
CA LEU A 14 -11.46 -12.79 -9.49
C LEU A 14 -11.16 -11.31 -9.25
N GLY A 15 -10.25 -10.99 -8.32
CA GLY A 15 -9.79 -9.61 -8.07
C GLY A 15 -9.19 -8.97 -9.33
N THR A 16 -8.33 -9.70 -10.03
CA THR A 16 -7.73 -9.28 -11.31
C THR A 16 -8.82 -9.00 -12.35
N ARG A 17 -9.74 -9.95 -12.56
CA ARG A 17 -10.82 -9.81 -13.55
C ARG A 17 -11.71 -8.61 -13.24
N THR A 18 -12.17 -8.48 -12.00
CA THR A 18 -13.05 -7.40 -11.56
C THR A 18 -12.38 -6.04 -11.70
N HIS A 19 -11.10 -5.92 -11.33
CA HIS A 19 -10.38 -4.65 -11.46
C HIS A 19 -10.26 -4.19 -12.92
N TYR A 20 -9.75 -5.05 -13.81
CA TYR A 20 -9.52 -4.66 -15.19
C TYR A 20 -10.81 -4.54 -15.99
N PHE A 21 -11.81 -5.38 -15.73
CA PHE A 21 -13.14 -5.23 -16.32
C PHE A 21 -13.80 -3.90 -15.90
N GLY A 22 -13.75 -3.56 -14.60
CA GLY A 22 -14.24 -2.29 -14.10
C GLY A 22 -13.51 -1.08 -14.70
N ARG A 23 -12.17 -1.15 -14.83
CA ARG A 23 -11.36 -0.12 -15.47
C ARG A 23 -11.80 0.13 -16.91
N THR A 24 -12.03 -0.94 -17.68
CA THR A 24 -12.53 -0.84 -19.06
C THR A 24 -13.92 -0.20 -19.12
N ILE A 25 -14.83 -0.52 -18.18
CA ILE A 25 -16.16 0.10 -18.13
C ILE A 25 -16.09 1.60 -17.80
N LEU A 26 -15.24 1.98 -16.83
CA LEU A 26 -15.18 3.35 -16.32
C LEU A 26 -14.42 4.29 -17.26
N HIS A 27 -13.30 3.82 -17.82
CA HIS A 27 -12.34 4.66 -18.55
C HIS A 27 -12.15 4.25 -20.01
N GLY A 28 -12.55 3.04 -20.37
CA GLY A 28 -12.23 2.45 -21.68
C GLY A 28 -10.76 2.03 -21.78
N GLY A 29 -10.38 1.61 -22.99
CA GLY A 29 -9.02 1.18 -23.32
C GLY A 29 -8.74 -0.29 -23.01
N ALA A 30 -7.74 -0.82 -23.70
CA ALA A 30 -7.21 -2.15 -23.48
C ALA A 30 -5.68 -2.07 -23.47
N LYS A 31 -5.05 -2.74 -22.51
CA LYS A 31 -3.59 -2.88 -22.45
C LYS A 31 -3.27 -4.36 -22.52
N TYR A 32 -2.61 -4.78 -23.60
CA TYR A 32 -2.09 -6.14 -23.68
C TYR A 32 -0.91 -6.29 -22.73
N ARG A 33 -0.94 -7.32 -21.89
CA ARG A 33 0.22 -7.83 -21.17
C ARG A 33 0.54 -9.21 -21.70
N ALA A 34 1.77 -9.40 -22.16
CA ALA A 34 2.22 -10.68 -22.66
C ALA A 34 2.19 -11.71 -21.53
N THR A 35 1.48 -12.82 -21.75
CA THR A 35 1.62 -14.01 -20.92
C THR A 35 2.91 -14.69 -21.37
N GLY A 36 3.96 -14.65 -20.54
CA GLY A 36 5.25 -15.26 -20.87
C GLY A 36 5.10 -16.72 -21.31
N ARG A 37 5.88 -17.15 -22.31
CA ARG A 37 6.00 -18.55 -22.72
C ARG A 37 7.30 -19.11 -22.13
N GLY A 38 7.21 -20.02 -21.16
CA GLY A 38 8.39 -20.61 -20.51
C GLY A 38 8.04 -21.47 -19.30
N PHE A 39 9.03 -22.17 -18.76
CA PHE A 39 8.88 -22.97 -17.55
C PHE A 39 8.64 -22.05 -16.34
N VAL A 40 7.45 -22.16 -15.74
CA VAL A 40 6.84 -21.20 -14.78
C VAL A 40 7.37 -21.39 -13.36
N VAL A 41 8.65 -21.72 -13.19
CA VAL A 41 9.30 -21.84 -11.87
C VAL A 41 10.37 -20.79 -11.75
N ARG A 42 9.93 -19.53 -11.69
CA ARG A 42 10.81 -18.38 -11.49
C ARG A 42 10.28 -17.55 -10.33
N HIS A 43 11.18 -17.19 -9.43
CA HIS A 43 10.92 -16.20 -8.40
C HIS A 43 10.65 -14.82 -9.04
N ILE A 44 9.49 -14.25 -8.74
CA ILE A 44 9.11 -12.89 -9.12
C ILE A 44 9.47 -11.96 -7.95
N LYS A 45 10.28 -10.94 -8.21
CA LYS A 45 10.71 -10.00 -7.18
C LYS A 45 9.54 -9.26 -6.55
N PHE A 46 9.66 -8.87 -5.28
CA PHE A 46 8.66 -8.07 -4.57
C PHE A 46 8.26 -6.79 -5.34
N ALA A 47 9.23 -6.03 -5.85
CA ALA A 47 8.94 -4.80 -6.61
C ALA A 47 8.10 -5.07 -7.87
N GLU A 48 8.31 -6.20 -8.54
CA GLU A 48 7.52 -6.60 -9.70
C GLU A 48 6.09 -6.99 -9.30
N ASN A 49 5.94 -7.83 -8.26
CA ASN A 49 4.63 -8.17 -7.70
C ASN A 49 3.85 -6.94 -7.25
N TYR A 50 4.53 -5.99 -6.60
CA TYR A 50 3.97 -4.72 -6.18
C TYR A 50 3.44 -3.92 -7.36
N ARG A 51 4.25 -3.74 -8.42
CA ARG A 51 3.82 -3.03 -9.64
C ARG A 51 2.63 -3.67 -10.33
N LEU A 52 2.53 -5.00 -10.30
CA LEU A 52 1.45 -5.75 -10.94
C LEU A 52 0.13 -5.68 -10.16
N TYR A 53 0.20 -5.75 -8.83
CA TYR A 53 -0.97 -6.00 -7.98
C TYR A 53 -1.35 -4.87 -7.05
N SER A 54 -0.56 -3.79 -6.96
CA SER A 54 -0.84 -2.63 -6.10
C SER A 54 -2.26 -2.10 -6.27
N ARG A 55 -2.67 -1.74 -7.50
CA ARG A 55 -4.01 -1.16 -7.76
C ARG A 55 -5.14 -2.17 -7.85
N SER A 56 -4.82 -3.37 -8.30
CA SER A 56 -5.83 -4.40 -8.54
C SER A 56 -6.24 -5.11 -7.26
N HIS A 57 -5.31 -5.30 -6.32
CA HIS A 57 -5.49 -6.10 -5.11
C HIS A 57 -5.09 -5.33 -3.86
N PHE A 58 -3.85 -4.87 -3.74
CA PHE A 58 -3.28 -4.45 -2.45
C PHE A 58 -4.02 -3.25 -1.85
N VAL A 59 -4.21 -2.19 -2.62
CA VAL A 59 -4.99 -1.02 -2.20
C VAL A 59 -6.38 -1.44 -1.74
N LYS A 60 -7.09 -2.23 -2.55
CA LYS A 60 -8.46 -2.65 -2.24
C LYS A 60 -8.54 -3.56 -1.02
N ALA A 61 -7.56 -4.44 -0.85
CA ALA A 61 -7.48 -5.32 0.31
C ALA A 61 -7.22 -4.52 1.59
N LEU A 62 -6.36 -3.50 1.54
CA LEU A 62 -6.16 -2.60 2.67
C LEU A 62 -7.38 -1.72 2.96
N GLU A 63 -8.12 -1.27 1.93
CA GLU A 63 -9.41 -0.58 2.11
C GLU A 63 -10.42 -1.48 2.86
N VAL A 64 -10.54 -2.75 2.46
CA VAL A 64 -11.43 -3.72 3.14
C VAL A 64 -10.91 -4.06 4.54
N ALA A 65 -9.61 -4.25 4.72
CA ALA A 65 -9.02 -4.50 6.04
C ALA A 65 -9.29 -3.35 7.01
N LEU A 66 -9.17 -2.10 6.54
CA LEU A 66 -9.49 -0.91 7.31
C LEU A 66 -10.95 -0.92 7.75
N LEU A 67 -11.88 -1.27 6.85
CA LEU A 67 -13.30 -1.41 7.20
C LEU A 67 -13.55 -2.48 8.26
N LEU A 68 -12.87 -3.62 8.16
CA LEU A 68 -12.98 -4.71 9.14
C LEU A 68 -12.42 -4.32 10.51
N ILE A 69 -11.34 -3.52 10.53
CA ILE A 69 -10.76 -2.96 11.75
C ILE A 69 -11.71 -1.93 12.38
N VAL A 70 -12.31 -1.05 11.58
CA VAL A 70 -13.33 -0.11 12.08
C VAL A 70 -14.53 -0.88 12.64
N TYR A 71 -14.96 -1.95 11.96
CA TYR A 71 -16.10 -2.75 12.42
C TYR A 71 -15.83 -3.50 13.74
N ILE A 72 -14.62 -4.02 13.97
CA ILE A 72 -14.30 -4.63 15.27
C ILE A 72 -14.10 -3.60 16.37
N ALA A 73 -13.49 -2.45 16.05
CA ALA A 73 -13.20 -1.41 17.03
C ALA A 73 -14.47 -0.69 17.51
N TYR A 74 -15.50 -0.58 16.66
CA TYR A 74 -16.65 0.27 16.92
C TYR A 74 -18.02 -0.33 16.57
N GLY A 75 -18.06 -1.50 15.93
CA GLY A 75 -19.31 -2.17 15.61
C GLY A 75 -20.00 -2.69 16.87
N TYR A 76 -21.31 -2.48 16.96
CA TYR A 76 -22.13 -3.14 17.97
C TYR A 76 -22.56 -4.50 17.43
N ALA A 77 -21.95 -5.58 17.93
CA ALA A 77 -22.39 -6.94 17.68
C ALA A 77 -23.06 -7.47 18.94
N GLU A 78 -24.38 -7.66 18.91
CA GLU A 78 -25.16 -8.18 20.05
C GLU A 78 -24.64 -9.54 20.57
N GLY A 79 -23.99 -10.33 19.72
CA GLY A 79 -23.35 -11.60 20.09
C GLY A 79 -21.82 -11.54 20.30
N GLY A 80 -21.25 -10.35 20.45
CA GLY A 80 -19.83 -10.14 20.77
C GLY A 80 -18.86 -10.63 19.69
N ALA A 81 -17.68 -11.09 20.12
CA ALA A 81 -16.57 -11.45 19.23
C ALA A 81 -16.88 -12.61 18.27
N VAL A 82 -17.70 -13.58 18.71
CA VAL A 82 -18.04 -14.75 17.88
C VAL A 82 -18.88 -14.35 16.67
N THR A 83 -19.89 -13.49 16.87
CA THR A 83 -20.71 -12.98 15.78
C THR A 83 -19.88 -12.16 14.78
N TYR A 84 -18.96 -11.33 15.27
CA TYR A 84 -18.04 -10.59 14.39
C TYR A 84 -17.23 -11.55 13.52
N ILE A 85 -16.61 -12.57 14.10
CA ILE A 85 -15.78 -13.54 13.35
C ILE A 85 -16.63 -14.24 12.29
N LEU A 86 -17.80 -14.75 12.65
CA LEU A 86 -18.66 -15.49 11.72
C LEU A 86 -19.12 -14.64 10.53
N VAL A 87 -19.45 -13.36 10.77
CA VAL A 87 -19.91 -12.44 9.71
C VAL A 87 -18.74 -11.97 8.83
N THR A 88 -17.54 -11.81 9.38
CA THR A 88 -16.40 -11.20 8.67
C THR A 88 -15.37 -12.17 8.14
N LEU A 89 -15.45 -13.46 8.48
CA LEU A 89 -14.47 -14.48 8.09
C LEU A 89 -14.18 -14.48 6.58
N SER A 90 -15.23 -14.40 5.76
CA SER A 90 -15.11 -14.35 4.30
C SER A 90 -14.38 -13.10 3.79
N SER A 91 -14.58 -11.96 4.45
CA SER A 91 -13.93 -10.69 4.11
C SER A 91 -12.47 -10.69 4.53
N TRP A 92 -12.14 -11.26 5.69
CA TRP A 92 -10.74 -11.47 6.10
C TRP A 92 -10.03 -12.46 5.16
N PHE A 93 -10.70 -13.53 4.75
CA PHE A 93 -10.17 -14.45 3.75
C PHE A 93 -9.89 -13.77 2.40
N LEU A 94 -10.78 -12.88 1.96
CA LEU A 94 -10.58 -12.04 0.78
C LEU A 94 -9.33 -11.16 0.92
N VAL A 95 -9.20 -10.44 2.05
CA VAL A 95 -8.04 -9.57 2.33
C VAL A 95 -6.74 -10.35 2.28
N ILE A 96 -6.66 -11.47 3.01
CA ILE A 96 -5.46 -12.31 3.07
C ILE A 96 -5.12 -12.86 1.68
N SER A 97 -6.12 -13.34 0.95
CA SER A 97 -5.91 -13.86 -0.41
C SER A 97 -5.40 -12.78 -1.35
N TRP A 98 -5.93 -11.56 -1.30
CA TRP A 98 -5.50 -10.46 -2.17
C TRP A 98 -4.11 -9.93 -1.83
N LEU A 99 -3.72 -9.90 -0.55
CA LEU A 99 -2.40 -9.44 -0.13
C LEU A 99 -1.32 -10.49 -0.37
N PHE A 100 -1.59 -11.77 -0.04
CA PHE A 100 -0.53 -12.76 0.09
C PHE A 100 -0.50 -13.84 -0.98
N ALA A 101 -1.55 -14.00 -1.80
CA ALA A 101 -1.52 -14.97 -2.89
C ALA A 101 -0.33 -14.80 -3.86
N PRO A 102 0.08 -13.57 -4.28
CA PRO A 102 1.25 -13.40 -5.15
C PRO A 102 2.50 -14.05 -4.56
N TYR A 103 2.69 -13.99 -3.25
CA TYR A 103 3.87 -14.51 -2.58
C TYR A 103 3.74 -15.99 -2.25
N ILE A 104 2.55 -16.46 -1.86
CA ILE A 104 2.27 -17.88 -1.63
C ILE A 104 2.51 -18.69 -2.91
N PHE A 105 2.08 -18.17 -4.07
CA PHE A 105 2.27 -18.82 -5.37
C PHE A 105 3.61 -18.48 -6.05
N ASN A 106 4.49 -17.72 -5.40
CA ASN A 106 5.81 -17.36 -5.91
C ASN A 106 6.87 -18.35 -5.41
N PRO A 107 7.52 -19.14 -6.28
CA PRO A 107 8.62 -20.01 -5.88
C PRO A 107 9.72 -19.22 -5.14
N SER A 108 10.27 -19.80 -4.07
CA SER A 108 11.23 -19.11 -3.18
C SER A 108 10.72 -17.79 -2.58
N GLY A 109 9.40 -17.60 -2.52
CA GLY A 109 8.79 -16.37 -1.99
C GLY A 109 9.06 -16.12 -0.51
N PHE A 110 9.40 -17.17 0.25
CA PHE A 110 9.75 -17.11 1.67
C PHE A 110 11.19 -17.54 1.96
N GLU A 111 12.08 -17.44 0.99
CA GLU A 111 13.50 -17.73 1.17
C GLU A 111 14.23 -16.47 1.66
N TRP A 112 14.81 -16.51 2.86
CA TRP A 112 15.40 -15.33 3.53
C TRP A 112 16.35 -14.51 2.63
N GLN A 113 17.27 -15.18 1.92
CA GLN A 113 18.22 -14.49 1.04
C GLN A 113 17.50 -13.73 -0.08
N LYS A 114 16.49 -14.35 -0.70
CA LYS A 114 15.67 -13.71 -1.74
C LYS A 114 14.85 -12.56 -1.17
N THR A 115 14.31 -12.70 0.03
CA THR A 115 13.55 -11.64 0.69
C THR A 115 14.42 -10.41 0.95
N VAL A 116 15.67 -10.58 1.38
CA VAL A 116 16.61 -9.45 1.56
C VAL A 116 16.92 -8.78 0.23
N GLU A 117 17.25 -9.55 -0.81
CA GLU A 117 17.47 -9.02 -2.17
C GLU A 117 16.25 -8.24 -2.70
N ASP A 118 15.04 -8.76 -2.43
CA ASP A 118 13.77 -8.14 -2.82
C ASP A 118 13.51 -6.82 -2.10
N PHE A 119 13.92 -6.71 -0.83
CA PHE A 119 13.83 -5.46 -0.08
C PHE A 119 14.73 -4.38 -0.68
N ASP A 120 15.98 -4.73 -0.96
CA ASP A 120 16.95 -3.81 -1.55
C ASP A 120 16.52 -3.37 -2.96
N ASP A 121 16.00 -4.28 -3.78
CA ASP A 121 15.45 -3.99 -5.12
C ASP A 121 14.23 -3.06 -5.02
N TRP A 122 13.29 -3.35 -4.12
CA TRP A 122 12.09 -2.55 -3.93
C TRP A 122 12.37 -1.15 -3.39
N THR A 123 13.23 -1.04 -2.37
CA THR A 123 13.62 0.27 -1.81
C THR A 123 14.37 1.11 -2.83
N SER A 124 15.29 0.50 -3.60
CA SER A 124 15.98 1.16 -4.70
C SER A 124 15.01 1.66 -5.76
N TRP A 125 14.07 0.82 -6.21
CA TRP A 125 13.03 1.20 -7.19
C TRP A 125 12.12 2.33 -6.68
N LEU A 126 11.73 2.29 -5.41
CA LEU A 126 10.85 3.27 -4.77
C LEU A 126 11.51 4.66 -4.65
N LEU A 127 12.80 4.68 -4.32
CA LEU A 127 13.57 5.91 -4.08
C LEU A 127 14.25 6.47 -5.34
N TYR A 128 14.37 5.66 -6.41
CA TYR A 128 14.97 6.10 -7.65
C TYR A 128 14.13 7.20 -8.33
N LYS A 129 14.63 8.43 -8.24
CA LYS A 129 14.07 9.60 -8.94
C LYS A 129 14.34 9.42 -10.44
N GLY A 130 13.28 9.24 -11.20
CA GLY A 130 13.37 8.91 -12.62
C GLY A 130 13.95 10.03 -13.48
N GLY A 131 13.98 9.80 -14.79
CA GLY A 131 14.34 10.75 -15.82
C GLY A 131 13.51 10.52 -17.08
N VAL A 132 13.60 11.42 -18.06
CA VAL A 132 12.85 11.29 -19.32
C VAL A 132 13.19 9.97 -20.01
N GLY A 133 12.18 9.13 -20.24
CA GLY A 133 12.33 7.83 -20.92
C GLY A 133 12.63 6.63 -20.01
N VAL A 134 12.73 6.82 -18.68
CA VAL A 134 12.86 5.69 -17.73
C VAL A 134 11.56 4.91 -17.66
N LYS A 135 11.61 3.58 -17.84
CA LYS A 135 10.46 2.68 -17.73
C LYS A 135 10.01 2.50 -16.28
N GLY A 136 8.72 2.23 -16.06
CA GLY A 136 8.16 1.94 -14.73
C GLY A 136 8.79 0.74 -13.99
N GLU A 137 9.45 -0.18 -14.70
CA GLU A 137 10.20 -1.27 -14.07
C GLU A 137 11.39 -0.79 -13.24
N ASN A 138 11.99 0.36 -13.61
CA ASN A 138 13.21 0.88 -13.01
C ASN A 138 12.97 2.04 -12.05
N SER A 139 11.81 2.73 -12.15
CA SER A 139 11.48 3.86 -11.30
C SER A 139 10.02 3.81 -10.86
N TRP A 140 9.79 4.00 -9.55
CA TRP A 140 8.46 4.17 -9.00
C TRP A 140 7.73 5.37 -9.62
N GLU A 141 8.43 6.47 -9.91
CA GLU A 141 7.81 7.67 -10.48
C GLU A 141 7.23 7.40 -11.87
N SER A 142 8.02 6.78 -12.75
CA SER A 142 7.56 6.37 -14.08
C SER A 142 6.40 5.38 -13.99
N TRP A 143 6.49 4.40 -13.08
CA TRP A 143 5.40 3.43 -12.88
C TRP A 143 4.11 4.10 -12.39
N TRP A 144 4.22 5.02 -11.44
CA TRP A 144 3.10 5.75 -10.90
C TRP A 144 2.39 6.58 -11.98
N ASP A 145 3.16 7.27 -12.83
CA ASP A 145 2.61 8.00 -13.96
C ASP A 145 1.95 7.06 -14.97
N GLU A 146 2.61 5.95 -15.35
CA GLU A 146 2.08 4.94 -16.27
C GLU A 146 0.76 4.32 -15.78
N GLU A 147 0.66 4.03 -14.48
CA GLU A 147 -0.50 3.39 -13.89
C GLU A 147 -1.75 4.29 -13.99
N GLN A 148 -1.56 5.62 -13.84
CA GLN A 148 -2.62 6.62 -13.87
C GLN A 148 -3.00 7.10 -15.28
N MET A 149 -2.30 6.66 -16.32
CA MET A 149 -2.52 7.11 -17.71
C MET A 149 -3.93 6.85 -18.25
N HIS A 150 -4.71 5.97 -17.63
CA HIS A 150 -6.07 5.65 -18.06
C HIS A 150 -7.07 6.78 -17.77
N ILE A 151 -6.78 7.67 -16.82
CA ILE A 151 -7.70 8.74 -16.38
C ILE A 151 -7.55 9.97 -17.32
N GLN A 152 -8.06 9.84 -18.55
CA GLN A 152 -7.94 10.89 -19.56
C GLN A 152 -9.24 11.67 -19.78
N THR A 153 -10.37 10.97 -19.75
CA THR A 153 -11.68 11.51 -20.14
C THR A 153 -12.34 12.28 -18.98
N LEU A 154 -13.18 13.27 -19.31
CA LEU A 154 -13.95 14.01 -18.30
C LEU A 154 -14.88 13.08 -17.51
N ARG A 155 -15.57 12.16 -18.20
CA ARG A 155 -16.41 11.14 -17.59
C ARG A 155 -15.62 10.30 -16.58
N GLY A 156 -14.44 9.82 -16.95
CA GLY A 156 -13.57 9.05 -16.07
C GLY A 156 -13.20 9.83 -14.81
N ARG A 157 -12.83 11.12 -14.94
CA ARG A 157 -12.50 11.98 -13.80
C ARG A 157 -13.68 12.22 -12.86
N ILE A 158 -14.88 12.43 -13.40
CA ILE A 158 -16.10 12.59 -12.60
C ILE A 158 -16.41 11.30 -11.85
N LEU A 159 -16.34 10.15 -12.51
CA LEU A 159 -16.56 8.85 -11.88
C LEU A 159 -15.52 8.55 -10.79
N GLU A 160 -14.25 8.84 -11.02
CA GLU A 160 -13.20 8.72 -9.99
C GLU A 160 -13.43 9.65 -8.81
N THR A 161 -13.95 10.85 -9.05
CA THR A 161 -14.33 11.80 -7.98
C THR A 161 -15.48 11.22 -7.13
N ILE A 162 -16.53 10.69 -7.77
CA ILE A 162 -17.66 10.05 -7.09
C ILE A 162 -17.19 8.82 -6.30
N LEU A 163 -16.36 7.97 -6.91
CA LEU A 163 -15.81 6.79 -6.25
C LEU A 163 -14.89 7.16 -5.08
N SER A 164 -14.12 8.23 -5.19
CA SER A 164 -13.24 8.75 -4.13
C SER A 164 -14.02 9.40 -2.98
N ALA A 165 -15.25 9.85 -3.22
CA ALA A 165 -16.11 10.42 -2.19
C ALA A 165 -16.31 9.46 -1.00
N ARG A 166 -16.24 8.14 -1.25
CA ARG A 166 -16.34 7.09 -0.22
C ARG A 166 -15.32 7.25 0.91
N PHE A 167 -14.13 7.77 0.62
CA PHE A 167 -13.10 7.93 1.64
C PHE A 167 -13.45 9.00 2.67
N PHE A 168 -14.17 10.04 2.26
CA PHE A 168 -14.64 11.10 3.16
C PHE A 168 -15.83 10.63 4.00
N LEU A 169 -16.61 9.66 3.53
CA LEU A 169 -17.65 9.01 4.33
C LEU A 169 -17.04 8.26 5.52
N PHE A 170 -15.84 7.70 5.39
CA PHE A 170 -15.14 7.05 6.51
C PHE A 170 -14.74 8.06 7.58
N GLN A 171 -14.13 9.18 7.17
CA GLN A 171 -13.79 10.26 8.10
C GLN A 171 -15.04 10.81 8.80
N TYR A 172 -16.12 11.02 8.05
CA TYR A 172 -17.40 11.45 8.61
C TYR A 172 -17.95 10.42 9.61
N GLY A 173 -18.00 9.14 9.24
CA GLY A 173 -18.47 8.06 10.11
C GLY A 173 -17.64 7.95 11.39
N ILE A 174 -16.32 8.07 11.29
CA ILE A 174 -15.44 7.98 12.45
C ILE A 174 -15.60 9.19 13.37
N VAL A 175 -15.61 10.41 12.83
CA VAL A 175 -15.72 11.64 13.63
C VAL A 175 -17.10 11.79 14.28
N TYR A 176 -18.18 11.51 13.54
CA TYR A 176 -19.55 11.82 13.99
C TYR A 176 -20.28 10.68 14.70
N LYS A 177 -20.03 9.42 14.31
CA LYS A 177 -20.79 8.28 14.84
C LYS A 177 -20.09 7.56 16.00
N LEU A 178 -18.80 7.84 16.23
CA LEU A 178 -17.98 7.09 17.19
C LEU A 178 -17.66 7.85 18.49
N HIS A 179 -18.41 8.92 18.80
CA HIS A 179 -18.32 9.68 20.06
C HIS A 179 -16.90 10.14 20.45
N LEU A 180 -16.03 10.42 19.46
CA LEU A 180 -14.66 10.89 19.69
C LEU A 180 -14.58 12.25 20.40
N THR A 181 -15.69 12.98 20.47
CA THR A 181 -15.83 14.27 21.18
C THR A 181 -17.03 14.31 22.12
N GLY A 182 -17.53 13.16 22.57
CA GLY A 182 -18.74 13.12 23.41
C GLY A 182 -20.01 13.54 22.64
N ASN A 183 -20.92 14.27 23.30
CA ASN A 183 -22.19 14.73 22.70
C ASN A 183 -22.05 15.93 21.74
N ASP A 184 -20.86 16.56 21.66
CA ASP A 184 -20.64 17.70 20.78
C ASP A 184 -20.32 17.23 19.36
N THR A 185 -21.38 17.18 18.55
CA THR A 185 -21.36 16.85 17.11
C THR A 185 -21.09 18.08 16.24
N SER A 186 -20.27 19.02 16.72
CA SER A 186 -20.06 20.28 16.00
C SER A 186 -19.21 20.07 14.74
N LEU A 187 -19.63 20.71 13.64
CA LEU A 187 -18.87 20.76 12.37
C LEU A 187 -17.44 21.32 12.54
N ALA A 188 -17.18 22.01 13.66
CA ALA A 188 -15.89 22.56 14.02
C ALA A 188 -14.84 21.49 14.34
N VAL A 189 -15.22 20.35 14.95
CA VAL A 189 -14.30 19.23 15.23
C VAL A 189 -13.83 18.58 13.92
N TYR A 190 -14.75 18.41 12.96
CA TYR A 190 -14.39 17.98 11.62
C TYR A 190 -13.43 18.98 10.95
N GLY A 191 -13.72 20.28 11.00
CA GLY A 191 -12.82 21.34 10.51
C GLY A 191 -11.44 21.37 11.17
N PHE A 192 -11.35 21.11 12.48
CA PHE A 192 -10.09 21.02 13.22
C PHE A 192 -9.24 19.82 12.78
N SER A 193 -9.88 18.67 12.48
CA SER A 193 -9.17 17.51 11.92
C SER A 193 -8.51 17.82 10.57
N TRP A 194 -9.16 18.65 9.75
CA TRP A 194 -8.58 19.14 8.49
C TRP A 194 -7.40 20.09 8.72
N ALA A 195 -7.45 20.94 9.75
CA ALA A 195 -6.32 21.79 10.12
C ALA A 195 -5.09 20.98 10.55
N VAL A 196 -5.29 19.89 11.32
CA VAL A 196 -4.21 18.95 11.68
C VAL A 196 -3.63 18.27 10.44
N LEU A 197 -4.48 17.81 9.52
CA LEU A 197 -4.03 17.19 8.27
C LEU A 197 -3.24 18.17 7.39
N VAL A 198 -3.69 19.43 7.28
CA VAL A 198 -2.92 20.51 6.63
C VAL A 198 -1.58 20.74 7.33
N GLY A 199 -1.57 20.74 8.67
CA GLY A 199 -0.35 20.81 9.46
C GLY A 199 0.64 19.71 9.08
N ILE A 200 0.22 18.45 9.07
CA ILE A 200 1.05 17.28 8.67
C ILE A 200 1.57 17.46 7.23
N VAL A 201 0.73 17.93 6.32
CA VAL A 201 1.12 18.20 4.92
C VAL A 201 2.20 19.27 4.84
N LEU A 202 2.09 20.34 5.64
CA LEU A 202 3.08 21.40 5.71
C LEU A 202 4.41 20.92 6.31
N ILE A 203 4.39 20.09 7.36
CA ILE A 203 5.61 19.44 7.91
C ILE A 203 6.35 18.73 6.79
N PHE A 204 5.64 17.82 6.12
CA PHE A 204 6.24 16.96 5.13
C PHE A 204 6.79 17.77 3.95
N LYS A 205 6.08 18.81 3.52
CA LYS A 205 6.55 19.75 2.49
C LYS A 205 7.80 20.50 2.92
N ILE A 206 7.86 20.96 4.16
CA ILE A 206 9.05 21.63 4.72
C ILE A 206 10.24 20.67 4.70
N PHE A 207 10.09 19.42 5.13
CA PHE A 207 11.18 18.43 5.16
C PHE A 207 11.62 17.93 3.79
N THR A 208 10.70 17.79 2.83
CA THR A 208 11.01 17.27 1.48
C THR A 208 11.57 18.34 0.55
N TYR A 209 11.45 19.62 0.91
CA TYR A 209 12.05 20.71 0.16
C TYR A 209 13.57 20.67 0.26
N SER A 210 14.24 20.42 -0.86
CA SER A 210 15.70 20.48 -0.97
C SER A 210 16.08 21.48 -2.08
N PRO A 211 16.72 22.62 -1.75
CA PRO A 211 17.16 23.59 -2.75
C PRO A 211 18.19 22.97 -3.69
N LYS A 212 18.24 23.41 -4.95
CA LYS A 212 19.30 23.02 -5.91
C LYS A 212 20.50 23.98 -5.93
N LYS A 213 20.64 24.90 -4.97
CA LYS A 213 21.68 25.96 -4.98
C LYS A 213 22.45 26.03 -3.67
N SER A 214 23.78 26.25 -3.83
CA SER A 214 24.85 26.58 -2.86
C SER A 214 24.79 25.96 -1.46
N ALA A 215 25.88 25.30 -1.06
CA ALA A 215 26.04 24.62 0.23
C ALA A 215 25.69 25.48 1.46
N ASP A 216 25.92 26.79 1.41
CA ASP A 216 25.63 27.70 2.53
C ASP A 216 24.12 27.89 2.76
N PHE A 217 23.33 27.90 1.67
CA PHE A 217 21.87 27.99 1.77
C PHE A 217 21.26 26.70 2.30
N HIS A 218 21.91 25.55 2.06
CA HIS A 218 21.45 24.27 2.57
C HIS A 218 21.50 24.20 4.10
N LEU A 219 22.52 24.76 4.75
CA LEU A 219 22.65 24.73 6.22
C LEU A 219 21.54 25.56 6.89
N VAL A 220 21.37 26.81 6.45
CA VAL A 220 20.33 27.71 6.99
C VAL A 220 18.94 27.14 6.78
N LEU A 221 18.70 26.55 5.60
CA LEU A 221 17.39 26.01 5.27
C LEU A 221 17.10 24.71 6.05
N ARG A 222 18.07 23.80 6.19
CA ARG A 222 17.95 22.62 7.08
C ARG A 222 17.75 22.99 8.53
N PHE A 223 18.43 24.03 9.00
CA PHE A 223 18.22 24.57 10.35
C PHE A 223 16.80 25.13 10.50
N SER A 224 16.33 25.93 9.55
CA SER A 224 14.96 26.46 9.55
C SER A 224 13.90 25.36 9.48
N GLN A 225 14.14 24.29 8.71
CA GLN A 225 13.32 23.10 8.66
C GLN A 225 13.30 22.40 10.02
N GLY A 226 14.45 22.22 10.67
CA GLY A 226 14.55 21.66 12.01
C GLY A 226 13.75 22.45 13.04
N VAL A 227 13.91 23.78 13.06
CA VAL A 227 13.17 24.68 13.98
C VAL A 227 11.66 24.62 13.72
N ALA A 228 11.23 24.69 12.46
CA ALA A 228 9.82 24.58 12.11
C ALA A 228 9.22 23.23 12.52
N SER A 229 10.02 22.17 12.44
CA SER A 229 9.59 20.80 12.77
C SER A 229 9.49 20.59 14.26
N ILE A 230 10.48 21.07 15.04
CA ILE A 230 10.40 21.06 16.51
C ILE A 230 9.20 21.89 16.95
N GLY A 231 9.03 23.10 16.39
CA GLY A 231 7.89 23.96 16.68
C GLY A 231 6.55 23.27 16.42
N LEU A 232 6.44 22.50 15.32
CA LEU A 232 5.21 21.80 15.03
C LEU A 232 4.99 20.54 15.88
N VAL A 233 6.05 19.78 16.19
CA VAL A 233 5.98 18.66 17.15
C VAL A 233 5.55 19.19 18.52
N THR A 234 6.12 20.31 18.97
CA THR A 234 5.70 20.99 20.19
C THR A 234 4.24 21.42 20.11
N ALA A 235 3.78 22.01 19.00
CA ALA A 235 2.38 22.38 18.84
C ALA A 235 1.43 21.17 18.94
N VAL A 236 1.79 20.03 18.30
CA VAL A 236 1.02 18.78 18.40
C VAL A 236 1.04 18.26 19.84
N CYS A 237 2.20 18.22 20.51
CA CYS A 237 2.31 17.81 21.90
C CYS A 237 1.50 18.69 22.84
N LEU A 238 1.47 20.02 22.62
CA LEU A 238 0.66 20.94 23.41
C LEU A 238 -0.83 20.72 23.15
N VAL A 239 -1.25 20.50 21.90
CA VAL A 239 -2.64 20.13 21.61
C VAL A 239 -3.01 18.88 22.38
N VAL A 240 -2.19 17.82 22.32
CA VAL A 240 -2.43 16.56 23.05
C VAL A 240 -2.41 16.75 24.57
N ALA A 241 -1.54 17.61 25.12
CA ALA A 241 -1.45 17.85 26.55
C ALA A 241 -2.62 18.69 27.10
N PHE A 242 -3.15 19.62 26.29
CA PHE A 242 -4.25 20.49 26.67
C PHE A 242 -5.63 19.97 26.27
N THR A 243 -5.70 18.88 25.49
CA THR A 243 -6.96 18.14 25.25
C THR A 243 -6.97 16.83 26.03
N SER A 244 -8.15 16.42 26.47
CA SER A 244 -8.36 15.13 27.13
C SER A 244 -8.42 13.98 26.13
N LEU A 245 -7.41 13.86 25.25
CA LEU A 245 -7.37 12.80 24.22
C LEU A 245 -7.00 11.46 24.87
N SER A 246 -7.83 10.44 24.66
CA SER A 246 -7.53 9.06 25.05
C SER A 246 -6.68 8.35 23.99
N ILE A 247 -6.10 7.20 24.36
CA ILE A 247 -5.39 6.32 23.41
C ILE A 247 -6.34 5.84 22.30
N ALA A 248 -7.61 5.61 22.62
CA ALA A 248 -8.62 5.23 21.64
C ALA A 248 -8.88 6.35 20.62
N ASP A 249 -8.83 7.61 21.04
CA ASP A 249 -9.01 8.77 20.16
C ASP A 249 -7.84 8.97 19.21
N LEU A 250 -6.61 8.66 19.66
CA LEU A 250 -5.42 8.62 18.81
C LEU A 250 -5.54 7.53 17.73
N PHE A 251 -6.00 6.33 18.12
CA PHE A 251 -6.20 5.23 17.17
C PHE A 251 -7.29 5.56 16.15
N ALA A 252 -8.40 6.16 16.60
CA ALA A 252 -9.49 6.62 15.73
C ALA A 252 -9.01 7.66 14.70
N SER A 253 -8.17 8.58 15.15
CA SER A 253 -7.60 9.64 14.31
C SER A 253 -6.76 9.04 13.18
N ILE A 254 -5.95 8.00 13.46
CA ILE A 254 -5.20 7.28 12.44
C ILE A 254 -6.14 6.61 11.43
N LEU A 255 -7.18 5.92 11.93
CA LEU A 255 -8.18 5.26 11.09
C LEU A 255 -8.99 6.24 10.22
N ALA A 256 -9.14 7.49 10.67
CA ALA A 256 -9.78 8.55 9.89
C ALA A 256 -8.82 9.18 8.87
N PHE A 257 -7.60 9.51 9.26
CA PHE A 257 -6.68 10.28 8.42
C PHE A 257 -6.07 9.47 7.27
N ILE A 258 -5.77 8.19 7.47
CA ILE A 258 -5.25 7.32 6.40
C ILE A 258 -6.17 7.32 5.17
N PRO A 259 -7.47 6.99 5.29
CA PRO A 259 -8.37 7.01 4.14
C PRO A 259 -8.64 8.42 3.64
N THR A 260 -8.71 9.45 4.50
CA THR A 260 -8.86 10.84 4.04
C THR A 260 -7.71 11.27 3.14
N GLY A 261 -6.46 11.04 3.55
CA GLY A 261 -5.31 11.41 2.73
C GLY A 261 -5.25 10.62 1.42
N TRP A 262 -5.68 9.35 1.43
CA TRP A 262 -5.84 8.57 0.21
C TRP A 262 -6.94 9.11 -0.71
N GLY A 263 -8.05 9.59 -0.14
CA GLY A 263 -9.13 10.26 -0.86
C GLY A 263 -8.67 11.58 -1.49
N ILE A 264 -7.94 12.41 -0.75
CA ILE A 264 -7.33 13.65 -1.27
C ILE A 264 -6.36 13.33 -2.41
N LEU A 265 -5.52 12.31 -2.24
CA LEU A 265 -4.60 11.87 -3.28
C LEU A 265 -5.35 11.40 -4.54
N SER A 266 -6.42 10.63 -4.38
CA SER A 266 -7.24 10.15 -5.49
C SER A 266 -7.91 11.31 -6.25
N LEU A 267 -8.40 12.32 -5.53
CA LEU A 267 -8.92 13.56 -6.14
C LEU A 267 -7.83 14.35 -6.88
N ALA A 268 -6.64 14.47 -6.28
CA ALA A 268 -5.52 15.17 -6.89
C ALA A 268 -5.05 14.50 -8.19
N ILE A 269 -5.07 13.16 -8.25
CA ILE A 269 -4.78 12.39 -9.45
C ILE A 269 -5.87 12.62 -10.51
N ALA A 270 -7.14 12.52 -10.16
CA ALA A 270 -8.26 12.73 -11.08
C ALA A 270 -8.22 14.13 -11.71
N TRP A 271 -7.83 15.14 -10.93
CA TRP A 271 -7.74 16.54 -11.35
C TRP A 271 -6.30 17.03 -11.58
N ARG A 272 -5.41 16.13 -12.06
CA ARG A 272 -3.98 16.41 -12.31
C ARG A 272 -3.68 17.76 -12.95
N LYS A 273 -4.45 18.17 -13.98
CA LYS A 273 -4.25 19.46 -14.68
C LYS A 273 -4.38 20.68 -13.74
N ILE A 274 -5.35 20.65 -12.84
CA ILE A 274 -5.59 21.73 -11.86
C ILE A 274 -4.45 21.76 -10.85
N ILE A 275 -4.09 20.60 -10.30
CA ILE A 275 -2.99 20.47 -9.34
C ILE A 275 -1.65 20.89 -9.94
N TRP A 276 -1.42 20.60 -11.22
CA TRP A 276 -0.28 21.09 -11.98
C TRP A 276 -0.27 22.62 -12.08
N SER A 277 -1.40 23.24 -12.42
CA SER A 277 -1.49 24.71 -12.48
C SER A 277 -1.25 25.39 -11.13
N LEU A 278 -1.55 24.71 -10.02
CA LEU A 278 -1.28 25.18 -8.66
C LEU A 278 0.16 24.93 -8.19
N GLY A 279 0.98 24.23 -8.99
CA GLY A 279 2.36 23.89 -8.61
C GLY A 279 2.49 22.89 -7.46
N LEU A 280 1.44 22.13 -7.16
CA LEU A 280 1.40 21.20 -6.02
C LEU A 280 1.71 19.74 -6.41
N TRP A 281 1.95 19.47 -7.69
CA TRP A 281 2.10 18.10 -8.19
C TRP A 281 3.29 17.35 -7.58
N ASP A 282 4.42 18.03 -7.39
CA ASP A 282 5.59 17.39 -6.76
C ASP A 282 5.28 16.98 -5.32
N SER A 283 4.53 17.79 -4.57
CA SER A 283 4.06 17.42 -3.23
C SER A 283 3.13 16.21 -3.28
N VAL A 284 2.16 16.19 -4.21
CA VAL A 284 1.25 15.05 -4.40
C VAL A 284 2.02 13.77 -4.73
N ARG A 285 3.06 13.86 -5.56
CA ARG A 285 3.94 12.74 -5.90
C ARG A 285 4.69 12.22 -4.68
N GLU A 286 5.27 13.09 -3.85
CA GLU A 286 5.97 12.64 -2.64
C GLU A 286 5.00 12.01 -1.62
N PHE A 287 3.79 12.56 -1.47
CA PHE A 287 2.74 11.96 -0.65
C PHE A 287 2.32 10.58 -1.17
N ALA A 288 2.11 10.44 -2.47
CA ALA A 288 1.84 9.16 -3.10
C ALA A 288 2.93 8.13 -2.82
N ARG A 289 4.20 8.54 -2.94
CA ARG A 289 5.35 7.67 -2.65
C ARG A 289 5.33 7.18 -1.21
N MET A 290 5.00 8.06 -0.26
CA MET A 290 4.87 7.69 1.16
C MET A 290 3.76 6.67 1.41
N TYR A 291 2.59 6.84 0.77
CA TYR A 291 1.51 5.84 0.85
C TYR A 291 1.93 4.49 0.29
N ASP A 292 2.60 4.48 -0.87
CA ASP A 292 3.11 3.25 -1.45
C ASP A 292 4.24 2.61 -0.62
N ALA A 293 5.11 3.43 -0.02
CA ALA A 293 6.13 2.98 0.93
C ALA A 293 5.48 2.27 2.13
N GLY A 294 4.47 2.91 2.74
CA GLY A 294 3.73 2.35 3.87
C GLY A 294 3.00 1.06 3.51
N MET A 295 2.28 1.04 2.39
CA MET A 295 1.61 -0.16 1.89
C MET A 295 2.61 -1.29 1.62
N GLY A 296 3.73 -0.99 0.96
CA GLY A 296 4.79 -1.95 0.69
C GLY A 296 5.36 -2.54 1.99
N MET A 297 5.65 -1.71 2.99
CA MET A 297 6.13 -2.17 4.30
C MET A 297 5.12 -3.07 5.03
N ILE A 298 3.84 -2.69 5.03
CA ILE A 298 2.75 -3.49 5.65
C ILE A 298 2.69 -4.89 5.04
N ILE A 299 2.91 -5.02 3.73
CA ILE A 299 2.87 -6.29 3.01
C ILE A 299 4.19 -7.06 3.18
N PHE A 300 5.32 -6.35 3.13
CA PHE A 300 6.66 -6.94 3.20
C PHE A 300 6.97 -7.49 4.59
N ALA A 301 6.57 -6.80 5.67
CA ALA A 301 6.92 -7.19 7.03
C ALA A 301 6.45 -8.61 7.40
N PRO A 302 5.21 -9.04 7.13
CA PRO A 302 4.79 -10.43 7.32
C PRO A 302 5.60 -11.42 6.48
N ILE A 303 5.97 -11.06 5.24
CA ILE A 303 6.76 -11.93 4.37
C ILE A 303 8.16 -12.12 4.94
N ALA A 304 8.82 -11.02 5.35
CA ALA A 304 10.13 -11.05 5.99
C ALA A 304 10.12 -11.87 7.28
N PHE A 305 9.10 -11.67 8.12
CA PHE A 305 8.92 -12.44 9.35
C PHE A 305 8.75 -13.94 9.07
N LEU A 306 7.92 -14.32 8.10
CA LEU A 306 7.73 -15.72 7.73
C LEU A 306 8.98 -16.33 7.09
N SER A 307 9.74 -15.56 6.33
CA SER A 307 10.98 -16.01 5.67
C SER A 307 12.12 -16.29 6.64
N TRP A 308 12.05 -15.74 7.85
CA TRP A 308 12.98 -16.07 8.94
C TRP A 308 12.92 -17.55 9.33
N PHE A 309 11.77 -18.21 9.11
CA PHE A 309 11.55 -19.59 9.50
C PHE A 309 11.84 -20.54 8.33
N PRO A 310 12.91 -21.36 8.37
CA PRO A 310 13.31 -22.20 7.23
C PRO A 310 12.27 -23.25 6.80
N PHE A 311 11.36 -23.64 7.71
CA PHE A 311 10.32 -24.60 7.38
C PHE A 311 9.22 -24.01 6.48
N ILE A 312 9.05 -22.68 6.44
CA ILE A 312 8.02 -22.03 5.62
C ILE A 312 8.32 -22.18 4.14
N SER A 313 9.58 -21.99 3.72
CA SER A 313 9.99 -22.20 2.33
C SER A 313 9.79 -23.66 1.89
N THR A 314 10.13 -24.62 2.77
CA THR A 314 9.91 -26.05 2.52
C THR A 314 8.42 -26.38 2.41
N PHE A 315 7.59 -25.80 3.29
CA PHE A 315 6.14 -25.95 3.26
C PHE A 315 5.55 -25.38 1.96
N GLN A 316 5.99 -24.19 1.55
CA GLN A 316 5.60 -23.58 0.29
C GLN A 316 5.93 -24.48 -0.91
N SER A 317 7.16 -24.99 -1.02
CA SER A 317 7.55 -25.84 -2.14
C SER A 317 6.70 -27.12 -2.23
N ARG A 318 6.36 -27.73 -1.09
CA ARG A 318 5.46 -28.90 -1.03
C ARG A 318 4.01 -28.58 -1.39
N LEU A 319 3.55 -27.36 -1.11
CA LEU A 319 2.22 -26.90 -1.52
C LEU A 319 2.14 -26.62 -3.03
N LEU A 320 3.19 -26.01 -3.60
CA LEU A 320 3.21 -25.60 -5.00
C LEU A 320 3.51 -26.75 -5.95
N PHE A 321 4.38 -27.68 -5.54
CA PHE A 321 4.91 -28.70 -6.43
C PHE A 321 4.58 -30.12 -5.96
N ASN A 322 4.40 -31.01 -6.94
CA ASN A 322 4.26 -32.43 -6.66
C ASN A 322 5.55 -32.96 -6.02
N GLN A 323 5.44 -33.98 -5.15
CA GLN A 323 6.57 -34.59 -4.48
C GLN A 323 7.66 -35.05 -5.45
N ALA A 324 7.29 -35.55 -6.64
CA ALA A 324 8.26 -35.95 -7.67
C ALA A 324 9.10 -34.77 -8.18
N PHE A 325 8.48 -33.61 -8.39
CA PHE A 325 9.19 -32.39 -8.79
C PHE A 325 10.00 -31.81 -7.63
N SER A 326 9.45 -31.84 -6.41
CA SER A 326 10.13 -31.35 -5.20
C SER A 326 11.42 -32.12 -4.92
N ARG A 327 11.38 -33.46 -5.02
CA ARG A 327 12.59 -34.30 -4.88
C ARG A 327 13.60 -34.02 -5.98
N GLY A 328 13.15 -33.81 -7.22
CA GLY A 328 14.01 -33.42 -8.33
C GLY A 328 14.71 -32.06 -8.10
N LEU A 329 14.00 -31.11 -7.49
CA LEU A 329 14.55 -29.80 -7.13
C LEU A 329 15.57 -29.89 -5.98
N GLU A 330 15.30 -30.70 -4.96
CA GLU A 330 16.26 -30.95 -3.87
C GLU A 330 17.55 -31.58 -4.40
N ILE A 331 17.42 -32.58 -5.30
CA ILE A 331 18.56 -33.23 -5.94
C ILE A 331 19.35 -32.22 -6.79
N SER A 332 18.68 -31.33 -7.54
CA SER A 332 19.38 -30.34 -8.37
C SER A 332 20.13 -29.30 -7.54
N ILE A 333 19.58 -28.87 -6.41
CA ILE A 333 20.25 -27.96 -5.47
C ILE A 333 21.51 -28.62 -4.89
N ILE A 334 21.43 -29.90 -4.48
CA ILE A 334 22.58 -30.66 -3.97
C ILE A 334 23.66 -30.79 -5.06
N LEU A 335 23.28 -31.12 -6.29
CA LEU A 335 24.22 -31.23 -7.41
C LEU A 335 24.87 -29.89 -7.79
N ALA A 336 24.11 -28.79 -7.73
CA ALA A 336 24.63 -27.45 -8.00
C ALA A 336 25.60 -26.98 -6.91
N GLY A 337 25.29 -27.24 -5.63
CA GLY A 337 26.20 -26.98 -4.51
C GLY A 337 27.49 -27.81 -4.60
N ASN A 338 27.41 -29.06 -5.10
CA ASN A 338 28.59 -29.89 -5.30
C ASN A 338 29.48 -29.39 -6.44
N LYS A 339 28.92 -28.84 -7.53
CA LYS A 339 29.73 -28.22 -8.60
C LYS A 339 30.50 -27.00 -8.12
N ALA A 340 29.88 -26.14 -7.32
CA ALA A 340 30.55 -24.96 -6.77
C ALA A 340 31.74 -25.30 -5.86
N ASN A 341 31.71 -26.45 -5.18
CA ASN A 341 32.81 -26.95 -4.36
C ASN A 341 33.90 -27.70 -5.13
N VAL A 342 33.67 -28.05 -6.40
CA VAL A 342 34.64 -28.75 -7.26
C VAL A 342 35.39 -27.75 -8.17
N GLU A 343 34.82 -26.56 -8.38
CA GLU A 343 35.41 -25.47 -9.17
C GLU A 343 36.14 -24.42 -8.30
N ALA A 344 36.24 -24.65 -6.99
CA ALA A 344 37.10 -23.92 -6.03
C ALA A 344 38.28 -24.81 -5.62
#